data_AF-A0A351SCH8-F1
#
_entry.id   AF-A0A351SCH8-F1
#
_cell.length_a   1.000
_cell.length_b   1.000
_cell.length_c   1.000
_cell.angle_alpha   90.00
_cell.angle_beta   90.00
_cell.angle_gamma   90.00
#
_symmetry.space_group_name_H-M   'P 1'
#
loop_
_entity.id
_entity.type
_entity.pdbx_description
1 polymer ?
#
loop_
_entity_poly.entity_id
_entity_poly.type
_entity_poly.pdbx_seq_one_letter_code
_entity_poly.pdbx_strand_id
1 'polypeptide(L)' 'MTGKDDACARLEAIFKPKGVHCEFITVEGSDTITKLRVISRQQQLIRLDFEDGFIH' A
#
# COMPACT_ATOMS: atom_id res chain seq x y z
N MET A 1 -5.39 -7.75 1.22
CA MET A 1 -6.58 -6.99 0.80
C MET A 1 -6.11 -5.63 0.34
N THR A 2 -6.76 -5.06 -0.67
CA THR A 2 -6.48 -3.72 -1.19
C THR A 2 -7.78 -2.96 -1.32
N GLY A 3 -7.70 -1.64 -1.35
CA GLY A 3 -8.78 -0.82 -1.89
C GLY A 3 -8.80 -0.86 -3.42
N LYS A 4 -9.77 -0.13 -3.98
CA LYS A 4 -9.85 0.17 -5.42
C LYS A 4 -9.33 1.59 -5.66
N ASP A 5 -8.05 1.78 -5.39
CA ASP A 5 -7.40 3.09 -5.36
C ASP A 5 -6.07 3.11 -6.13
N ASP A 6 -5.47 4.29 -6.22
CA ASP A 6 -4.21 4.49 -6.90
C ASP A 6 -3.04 3.74 -6.24
N ALA A 7 -3.09 3.48 -4.94
CA ALA A 7 -2.02 2.74 -4.26
C ALA A 7 -2.01 1.27 -4.67
N CYS A 8 -3.18 0.65 -4.82
CA CYS A 8 -3.32 -0.69 -5.42
C CYS A 8 -2.75 -0.72 -6.84
N ALA A 9 -3.15 0.23 -7.71
CA ALA A 9 -2.67 0.30 -9.08
C ALA A 9 -1.13 0.46 -9.15
N ARG A 10 -0.55 1.28 -8.26
CA ARG A 10 0.91 1.43 -8.15
C ARG A 10 1.60 0.13 -7.71
N LEU A 11 1.03 -0.63 -6.78
CA LEU A 11 1.59 -1.93 -6.37
C LEU A 11 1.65 -2.89 -7.56
N GLU A 12 0.56 -3.02 -8.33
CA GLU A 12 0.56 -3.86 -9.53
C GLU A 12 1.62 -3.43 -10.54
N ALA A 13 1.76 -2.11 -10.77
CA ALA A 13 2.74 -1.57 -11.71
C ALA A 13 4.20 -1.86 -11.28
N ILE A 14 4.47 -1.98 -9.98
CA ILE A 14 5.80 -2.33 -9.45
C ILE A 14 6.09 -3.83 -9.60
N PHE A 15 5.07 -4.67 -9.42
CA PHE A 15 5.21 -6.12 -9.34
C PHE A 15 5.10 -6.83 -10.69
N LYS A 16 4.18 -6.41 -11.57
CA LYS A 16 3.99 -7.01 -12.91
C LYS A 16 5.28 -7.08 -13.72
N PRO A 17 6.10 -6.01 -13.83
CA PRO A 17 7.36 -6.06 -14.59
C PRO A 17 8.40 -7.02 -13.99
N LYS A 18 8.25 -7.40 -12.72
CA LYS A 18 9.14 -8.34 -12.02
C LYS A 18 8.66 -9.80 -12.16
N GLY A 19 7.65 -10.05 -12.99
CA GLY A 19 7.06 -11.38 -13.18
C GLY A 19 6.21 -11.85 -11.99
N VAL A 20 5.84 -10.95 -11.08
CA VAL A 20 4.98 -11.27 -9.94
C VAL A 20 3.52 -11.16 -10.38
N HIS A 21 2.78 -12.26 -10.25
CA HIS A 21 1.34 -12.28 -10.46
C HIS A 21 0.64 -11.68 -9.22
N CYS A 22 -0.16 -10.63 -9.42
CA CYS A 22 -0.88 -9.96 -8.35
C CYS A 22 -2.33 -10.46 -8.30
N GLU A 23 -2.64 -11.34 -7.35
CA GLU A 23 -4.01 -11.77 -7.03
C GLU A 23 -4.55 -10.96 -5.85
N PHE A 24 -4.78 -9.66 -6.06
CA PHE A 24 -5.27 -8.78 -4.99
C PHE A 24 -6.77 -9.00 -4.73
N ILE A 25 -7.11 -9.24 -3.45
CA ILE A 25 -8.50 -9.24 -2.97
C ILE A 25 -8.88 -7.79 -2.67
N THR A 26 -9.70 -7.20 -3.54
CA THR A 26 -10.22 -5.83 -3.36
C THR A 26 -11.38 -5.82 -2.37
N VAL A 27 -11.36 -4.88 -1.42
CA VAL A 27 -12.42 -4.64 -0.45
C VAL A 27 -13.02 -3.27 -0.73
N GLU A 28 -14.31 -3.23 -1.05
CA GLU A 28 -15.01 -1.98 -1.34
C GLU A 28 -15.13 -1.11 -0.08
N GLY A 29 -14.91 0.20 -0.21
CA GLY A 29 -14.97 1.14 0.91
C GLY A 29 -13.75 1.14 1.84
N SER A 30 -12.71 0.35 1.54
CA SER A 30 -11.43 0.36 2.25
C SER A 30 -10.33 0.93 1.39
N ASP A 31 -9.40 1.67 2.00
CA ASP A 31 -8.17 2.11 1.34
C ASP A 31 -7.06 1.03 1.38
N THR A 32 -6.25 0.97 0.34
CA THR A 32 -5.03 0.16 0.31
C THR A 32 -4.04 0.70 1.33
N ILE A 33 -3.61 -0.15 2.26
CA ILE A 33 -2.67 0.22 3.32
C ILE A 33 -1.38 0.78 2.72
N THR A 34 -0.99 1.98 3.14
CA THR A 34 0.29 2.59 2.77
C THR A 34 1.10 2.98 3.99
N LYS A 35 2.43 2.94 3.83
CA LYS A 35 3.39 3.25 4.89
C LYS A 35 4.38 4.30 4.38
N LEU A 36 4.20 5.55 4.80
CA LEU A 36 5.10 6.65 4.43
C LEU A 36 6.23 6.76 5.45
N ARG A 37 7.48 6.77 4.97
CA ARG A 37 8.67 6.92 5.80
C ARG A 37 9.33 8.26 5.51
N VAL A 38 9.54 9.07 6.55
CA VAL A 38 10.40 10.26 6.48
C VAL A 38 11.79 9.87 6.95
N ILE A 39 12.79 10.05 6.07
CA ILE A 39 14.17 9.61 6.29
C ILE A 39 15.11 10.80 6.18
N SER A 40 16.09 10.92 7.09
CA SER A 40 17.19 11.89 7.02
C SER A 40 18.46 11.29 7.62
N ARG A 41 19.64 11.64 7.09
CA ARG A 41 20.95 11.16 7.59
C ARG A 41 21.03 9.63 7.78
N GLN A 42 20.53 8.87 6.80
CA GLN A 42 20.41 7.40 6.88
C GLN A 42 19.61 6.87 8.08
N GLN A 43 18.73 7.68 8.68
CA GLN A 43 17.85 7.30 9.78
C GLN A 43 16.39 7.56 9.42
N GLN A 44 15.52 6.59 9.74
CA GLN A 44 14.08 6.80 9.67
C GLN A 44 13.66 7.65 10.87
N LEU A 45 13.16 8.86 10.60
CA LEU A 45 12.72 9.79 11.64
C LEU A 45 11.29 9.49 12.09
N ILE A 46 10.37 9.36 11.11
CA ILE A 46 8.93 9.18 11.35
C ILE A 46 8.39 8.15 10.36
N ARG A 47 7.44 7.32 10.83
CA ARG A 47 6.59 6.47 10.00
C ARG A 47 5.15 6.91 10.16
N LEU A 48 4.46 7.15 9.04
CA LEU A 48 3.02 7.34 9.02
C LEU A 48 2.39 6.11 8.39
N ASP A 49 1.49 5.51 9.16
CA ASP A 49 0.77 4.32 8.77
C ASP A 49 -0.65 4.77 8.39
N PHE A 50 -0.97 4.68 7.09
CA PHE A 50 -2.31 4.96 6.56
C PHE A 50 -3.01 3.63 6.36
N GLU A 51 -3.89 3.30 7.31
CA GLU A 51 -4.75 2.14 7.28
C GLU A 51 -6.11 2.55 7.84
N ASP A 52 -7.18 2.27 7.12
CA ASP A 52 -8.50 2.28 7.73
C ASP A 52 -8.53 1.12 8.73
N GLY A 53 -8.76 1.42 10.01
CA GLY A 53 -8.92 0.39 11.02
C GLY A 53 -9.97 -0.61 10.53
N PHE A 54 -9.69 -1.92 10.65
CA PHE A 54 -10.58 -2.97 10.16
C PHE A 54 -12.00 -2.73 10.69
N ILE A 55 -12.89 -2.22 9.83
CA ILE A 55 -14.30 -2.07 10.16
C ILE A 55 -14.89 -3.47 10.10
N HIS A 56 -15.34 -3.96 11.25
CA HIS A 56 -15.94 -5.29 11.42
C HIS A 56 -17.28 -5.41 10.73
#